data_AF-A0A521XF32-F1
#
_entry.id   AF-A0A521XF32-F1
#
_cell.length_a   1.000
_cell.length_b   1.000
_cell.length_c   1.000
_cell.angle_alpha   90.00
_cell.angle_beta   90.00
_cell.angle_gamma   90.00
#
_symmetry.space_group_name_H-M   'P 1'
#
loop_
_entity.id
_entity.type
_entity.pdbx_description
1 polymer ?
#
loop_
_entity_poly.entity_id
_entity_poly.type
_entity_poly.pdbx_seq_one_letter_code
_entity_poly.pdbx_strand_id
1 'polypeptide(L)'
;MLRMERHFTVSGFLVEGDRTILHWHKKLQLWLPPGGHIDPDEDPIQAVEREVREETGIAAEVVPHVALPSFAEPRQLPPPLAIIVADVPQGPHQHVDMSYALRPLPDVAPGEPDGDHGFIWVSEAGLRRNDALPVAACGVDIAVPEDVRVLGLQAIVVVRAAAARAGRKARATGVMRGSDQPY
;
A
#
# COMPACT_ATOMS: atom_id res chain seq x y z
N MET A 1 -23.83 5.07 28.86
CA MET A 1 -22.95 4.26 28.00
C MET A 1 -21.92 5.19 27.38
N LEU A 2 -20.62 4.93 27.56
CA LEU A 2 -19.59 5.65 26.80
C LEU A 2 -19.79 5.31 25.31
N ARG A 3 -19.88 6.34 24.47
CA ARG A 3 -20.04 6.19 23.02
C ARG A 3 -18.67 5.86 22.43
N MET A 4 -18.54 4.70 21.78
CA MET A 4 -17.33 4.34 21.04
C MET A 4 -17.25 5.20 19.78
N GLU A 5 -16.24 6.05 19.69
CA GLU A 5 -15.97 6.86 18.51
C GLU A 5 -15.14 6.05 17.50
N ARG A 6 -15.42 6.23 16.20
CA ARG A 6 -14.72 5.53 15.12
C ARG A 6 -14.26 6.53 14.08
N HIS A 7 -12.97 6.48 13.76
CA HIS A 7 -12.39 7.21 12.66
C HIS A 7 -12.08 6.23 11.53
N PHE A 8 -12.25 6.68 10.28
CA PHE A 8 -11.89 5.90 9.11
C PHE A 8 -10.50 6.31 8.67
N THR A 9 -9.61 5.32 8.51
CA THR A 9 -8.24 5.53 8.09
C THR A 9 -7.90 4.65 6.90
N VAL A 10 -6.75 4.92 6.29
CA VAL A 10 -6.19 4.13 5.20
C VAL A 10 -4.75 3.79 5.48
N SER A 11 -4.32 2.63 4.97
CA SER A 11 -2.93 2.18 5.03
C SER A 11 -2.47 1.75 3.63
N GLY A 12 -1.38 2.32 3.14
CA GLY A 12 -0.88 2.15 1.78
C GLY A 12 0.40 1.33 1.70
N PHE A 13 0.30 0.07 1.27
CA PHE A 13 1.46 -0.77 0.98
C PHE A 13 2.00 -0.45 -0.43
N LEU A 14 2.86 0.56 -0.51
CA LEU A 14 3.54 0.94 -1.74
C LEU A 14 4.64 -0.08 -2.09
N VAL A 15 4.45 -0.80 -3.19
CA VAL A 15 5.35 -1.85 -3.66
C VAL A 15 6.18 -1.39 -4.83
N GLU A 16 7.49 -1.60 -4.72
CA GLU A 16 8.45 -1.50 -5.81
C GLU A 16 9.19 -2.84 -5.94
N GLY A 17 9.16 -3.49 -7.11
CA GLY A 17 9.82 -4.79 -7.29
C GLY A 17 9.31 -5.86 -6.31
N ASP A 18 10.18 -6.30 -5.40
CA ASP A 18 9.90 -7.29 -4.35
C ASP A 18 9.95 -6.69 -2.93
N ARG A 19 9.82 -5.36 -2.80
CA ARG A 19 9.88 -4.64 -1.52
C ARG A 19 8.69 -3.72 -1.33
N THR A 20 8.37 -3.41 -0.07
CA THR A 20 7.36 -2.42 0.32
C THR A 20 7.99 -1.40 1.27
N ILE A 21 7.53 -0.16 1.24
CA ILE A 21 8.02 0.87 2.15
C ILE A 21 7.25 0.82 3.49
N LEU A 22 7.97 0.94 4.61
CA LEU A 22 7.40 1.13 5.95
C LEU A 22 8.08 2.31 6.63
N HIS A 23 7.43 2.89 7.64
CA HIS A 23 8.00 3.94 8.47
C HIS A 23 7.87 3.66 9.96
N TRP A 24 8.81 4.20 10.73
CA TRP A 24 8.80 4.11 12.18
C TRP A 24 7.81 5.13 12.79
N HIS A 25 6.66 4.65 13.24
CA HIS A 25 5.66 5.49 13.87
C HIS A 25 6.04 5.82 15.32
N LYS A 26 6.72 6.95 15.53
CA LYS A 26 7.35 7.36 16.81
C LYS A 26 6.45 7.25 18.05
N LYS A 27 5.15 7.56 17.93
CA LYS A 27 4.20 7.52 19.05
C LYS A 27 3.74 6.11 19.42
N LEU A 28 3.62 5.22 18.44
CA LEU A 28 3.16 3.85 18.64
C LEU A 28 4.34 2.88 18.85
N GLN A 29 5.54 3.31 18.45
CA GLN A 29 6.74 2.48 18.44
C GLN A 29 6.53 1.19 17.63
N LEU A 30 5.95 1.34 16.44
CA LEU A 30 5.70 0.26 15.49
C LEU A 30 6.17 0.67 14.09
N TRP A 31 6.55 -0.32 13.29
CA TRP A 31 6.71 -0.18 11.85
C TRP A 31 5.34 -0.28 11.17
N LEU A 32 4.93 0.76 10.47
CA LEU A 32 3.63 0.85 9.80
C LEU A 32 3.83 1.18 8.31
N PRO A 33 2.85 0.88 7.44
CA PRO A 33 2.81 1.47 6.10
C PRO A 33 2.46 2.97 6.20
N PRO A 34 2.78 3.78 5.18
CA PRO A 34 2.23 5.13 5.07
C PRO A 34 0.70 5.11 5.13
N GLY A 35 0.09 6.09 5.80
CA GLY A 35 -1.36 6.10 5.97
C GLY A 35 -1.85 7.16 6.94
N GLY A 36 -3.16 7.35 6.98
CA GLY A 36 -3.76 8.44 7.74
C GLY A 36 -5.28 8.44 7.71
N HIS A 37 -5.86 9.55 8.15
CA HIS A 37 -7.30 9.72 8.20
C HIS A 37 -7.87 9.97 6.81
N ILE A 38 -9.09 9.52 6.58
CA ILE A 38 -9.88 9.90 5.41
C ILE A 38 -10.55 11.25 5.72
N ASP A 39 -10.27 12.26 4.90
CA ASP A 39 -10.89 13.57 4.99
C ASP A 39 -12.37 13.56 4.54
N PRO A 40 -13.21 14.53 4.97
CA PRO A 40 -14.64 14.51 4.68
C PRO A 40 -15.01 14.60 3.19
N ASP A 41 -14.12 15.10 2.33
CA ASP A 41 -14.33 15.34 0.91
C ASP A 41 -13.60 14.36 -0.01
N GLU A 42 -13.00 13.31 0.55
CA GLU A 42 -12.28 12.29 -0.22
C GLU A 42 -12.84 10.88 -0.01
N ASP A 43 -12.64 10.02 -1.01
CA ASP A 43 -12.85 8.59 -0.89
C ASP A 43 -11.57 7.87 -0.40
N PRO A 44 -11.66 6.60 0.04
CA PRO A 44 -10.50 5.88 0.56
C PRO A 44 -9.34 5.72 -0.44
N ILE A 45 -9.60 5.72 -1.75
CA ILE A 45 -8.54 5.63 -2.76
C ILE A 45 -7.81 6.96 -2.85
N GLN A 46 -8.56 8.07 -2.88
CA GLN A 46 -7.98 9.42 -2.85
C GLN A 46 -7.14 9.64 -1.60
N ALA A 47 -7.66 9.25 -0.43
CA ALA A 47 -6.95 9.32 0.85
C ALA A 47 -5.62 8.57 0.81
N VAL A 48 -5.61 7.30 0.38
CA VAL A 48 -4.38 6.50 0.43
C VAL A 48 -3.34 6.98 -0.57
N GLU A 49 -3.76 7.47 -1.74
CA GLU A 49 -2.87 8.06 -2.73
C GLU A 49 -2.28 9.39 -2.24
N ARG A 50 -3.08 10.21 -1.53
CA ARG A 50 -2.62 11.44 -0.89
C ARG A 50 -1.60 11.14 0.21
N GLU A 51 -1.94 10.30 1.19
CA GLU A 51 -1.08 9.96 2.33
C GLU A 51 0.27 9.38 1.86
N VAL A 52 0.23 8.42 0.93
CA VAL A 52 1.47 7.86 0.35
C VAL A 52 2.32 8.96 -0.29
N ARG A 53 1.71 9.87 -1.05
CA ARG A 53 2.45 10.98 -1.68
C ARG A 53 2.99 11.98 -0.67
N GLU A 54 2.22 12.36 0.34
CA GLU A 54 2.63 13.34 1.35
C GLU A 54 3.76 12.81 2.23
N GLU A 55 3.68 11.55 2.65
CA GLU A 55 4.66 10.96 3.55
C GLU A 55 5.93 10.47 2.85
N THR A 56 5.81 9.94 1.62
CA THR A 56 6.95 9.34 0.90
C THR A 56 7.49 10.20 -0.24
N GLY A 57 6.73 11.21 -0.69
CA GLY A 57 7.02 11.95 -1.91
C GLY A 57 6.72 11.19 -3.21
N ILE A 58 6.28 9.93 -3.14
CA ILE A 58 6.07 9.06 -4.30
C ILE A 58 4.60 9.11 -4.73
N ALA A 59 4.36 9.56 -5.96
CA ALA A 59 3.03 9.43 -6.55
C ALA A 59 2.78 7.98 -6.99
N ALA A 60 1.66 7.43 -6.52
CA ALA A 60 1.31 6.03 -6.67
C ALA A 60 -0.18 5.86 -7.01
N GLU A 61 -0.55 4.68 -7.48
CA GLU A 61 -1.93 4.29 -7.74
C GLU A 61 -2.26 2.96 -7.05
N VAL A 62 -3.51 2.80 -6.62
CA VAL A 62 -4.00 1.53 -6.08
C VAL A 62 -4.02 0.44 -7.16
N VAL A 63 -3.57 -0.76 -6.80
CA VAL A 63 -3.61 -1.94 -7.69
C VAL A 63 -4.82 -2.81 -7.32
N PRO A 64 -5.86 -2.89 -8.19
CA PRO A 64 -7.01 -3.75 -7.93
C PRO A 64 -6.60 -5.23 -7.92
N HIS A 65 -7.06 -5.96 -6.90
CA HIS A 65 -6.72 -7.38 -6.71
C HIS A 65 -7.90 -8.35 -6.95
N VAL A 66 -9.13 -7.82 -7.06
CA VAL A 66 -10.34 -8.58 -7.38
C VAL A 66 -11.03 -7.99 -8.61
N ALA A 67 -11.72 -8.85 -9.36
CA ALA A 67 -12.62 -8.39 -10.41
C ALA A 67 -13.95 -7.96 -9.78
N LEU A 68 -14.40 -6.75 -10.09
CA LEU A 68 -15.69 -6.24 -9.66
C LEU A 68 -16.79 -6.56 -10.67
N PRO A 69 -18.05 -6.68 -10.24
CA PRO A 69 -19.19 -6.73 -11.15
C PRO A 69 -19.22 -5.51 -12.08
N SER A 70 -19.51 -5.74 -13.36
CA SER A 70 -19.55 -4.67 -14.36
C SER A 70 -20.92 -4.00 -14.40
N PHE A 71 -20.98 -2.73 -14.03
CA PHE A 71 -22.10 -1.83 -14.28
C PHE A 71 -21.58 -0.41 -14.43
N ALA A 72 -22.32 0.42 -15.18
CA ALA A 72 -21.89 1.77 -15.52
C ALA A 72 -21.97 2.74 -14.33
N GLU A 73 -23.04 2.66 -13.53
CA GLU A 73 -23.27 3.53 -12.38
C GLU A 73 -23.95 2.76 -11.22
N PRO A 74 -23.67 3.12 -9.95
CA PRO A 74 -22.70 4.15 -9.52
C PRO A 74 -21.24 3.72 -9.73
N ARG A 75 -20.30 4.68 -9.77
CA ARG A 75 -18.85 4.40 -9.73
C ARG A 75 -18.52 3.46 -8.55
N GLN A 76 -17.75 2.41 -8.83
CA GLN A 76 -17.26 1.47 -7.84
C GLN A 76 -15.77 1.66 -7.59
N LEU A 77 -15.37 1.63 -6.32
CA LEU A 77 -13.96 1.64 -5.91
C LEU A 77 -13.43 0.21 -5.77
N PRO A 78 -12.14 -0.03 -6.04
CA PRO A 78 -11.48 -1.27 -5.64
C PRO A 78 -11.65 -1.51 -4.12
N PRO A 79 -11.98 -2.73 -3.68
CA PRO A 79 -12.04 -3.02 -2.25
C PRO A 79 -10.62 -3.04 -1.68
N PRO A 80 -10.47 -2.72 -0.38
CA PRO A 80 -9.19 -2.85 0.31
C PRO A 80 -8.77 -4.33 0.42
N LEU A 81 -7.48 -4.57 0.63
CA LEU A 81 -6.93 -5.88 0.99
C LEU A 81 -7.54 -6.40 2.29
N ALA A 82 -7.76 -5.49 3.24
CA ALA A 82 -8.36 -5.76 4.53
C ALA A 82 -9.04 -4.49 5.07
N ILE A 83 -10.07 -4.71 5.90
CA ILE A 83 -10.61 -3.69 6.79
C ILE A 83 -10.27 -4.10 8.21
N ILE A 84 -9.46 -3.32 8.92
CA ILE A 84 -8.97 -3.63 10.27
C ILE A 84 -9.62 -2.67 11.26
N VAL A 85 -10.13 -3.21 12.37
CA VAL A 85 -10.59 -2.40 13.50
C VAL A 85 -9.51 -2.42 14.57
N ALA A 86 -8.86 -1.28 14.78
CA ALA A 86 -7.76 -1.13 15.72
C ALA A 86 -8.16 -0.19 16.87
N ASP A 87 -7.90 -0.60 18.11
CA ASP A 87 -8.05 0.29 19.28
C ASP A 87 -6.90 1.29 19.32
N VAL A 88 -7.23 2.57 19.49
CA VAL A 88 -6.22 3.64 19.54
C VAL A 88 -5.74 3.82 20.98
N PRO A 89 -4.43 3.72 21.27
CA PRO A 89 -3.95 3.79 22.66
C PRO A 89 -4.26 5.12 23.37
N GLN A 90 -4.53 6.20 22.62
CA GLN A 90 -4.72 7.56 23.14
C GLN A 90 -6.16 7.88 23.59
N GLY A 91 -7.12 6.95 23.49
CA GLY A 91 -8.47 7.17 24.02
C GLY A 91 -9.46 6.06 23.66
N PRO A 92 -10.72 6.13 24.13
CA PRO A 92 -11.74 5.11 23.85
C PRO A 92 -12.33 5.28 22.44
N HIS A 93 -11.47 5.27 21.41
CA HIS A 93 -11.86 5.32 20.01
C HIS A 93 -11.11 4.27 19.19
N GLN A 94 -11.71 3.89 18.07
CA GLN A 94 -11.17 2.89 17.15
C GLN A 94 -10.89 3.52 15.79
N HIS A 95 -9.85 3.04 15.14
CA HIS A 95 -9.67 3.24 13.71
C HIS A 95 -10.29 2.06 12.96
N VAL A 96 -11.05 2.36 11.91
CA VAL A 96 -11.48 1.41 10.88
C VAL A 96 -10.59 1.65 9.67
N ASP A 97 -9.50 0.89 9.60
CA ASP A 97 -8.46 1.04 8.59
C ASP A 97 -8.77 0.26 7.32
N MET A 98 -8.67 0.91 6.17
CA MET A 98 -8.78 0.31 4.85
C MET A 98 -7.40 0.21 4.22
N SER A 99 -6.86 -1.01 4.17
CA SER A 99 -5.50 -1.26 3.69
C SER A 99 -5.46 -1.56 2.19
N TYR A 100 -4.57 -0.91 1.42
CA TYR A 100 -4.46 -1.03 -0.03
C TYR A 100 -3.06 -1.43 -0.49
N ALA A 101 -2.97 -2.15 -1.62
CA ALA A 101 -1.72 -2.33 -2.35
C ALA A 101 -1.57 -1.20 -3.38
N LEU A 102 -0.42 -0.55 -3.41
CA LEU A 102 -0.11 0.51 -4.36
C LEU A 102 1.15 0.19 -5.15
N ARG A 103 1.28 0.81 -6.32
CA ARG A 103 2.52 0.85 -7.10
C ARG A 103 2.83 2.28 -7.51
N PRO A 104 4.10 2.65 -7.72
CA PRO A 104 4.46 3.93 -8.30
C PRO A 104 3.81 4.13 -9.68
N LEU A 105 3.49 5.38 -10.02
CA LEU A 105 3.08 5.72 -11.39
C LEU A 105 4.21 5.43 -12.40
N PRO A 106 3.91 5.19 -13.69
CA PRO A 106 4.91 4.72 -14.68
C PRO A 106 6.19 5.56 -14.81
N ASP A 107 6.09 6.87 -14.62
CA ASP A 107 7.21 7.81 -14.75
C ASP A 107 7.82 8.22 -13.39
N VAL A 108 7.42 7.54 -12.32
CA VAL A 108 7.91 7.76 -10.97
C VAL A 108 8.83 6.62 -10.60
N ALA A 109 10.13 6.89 -10.55
CA ALA A 109 11.12 5.99 -9.98
C ALA A 109 11.30 6.34 -8.49
N PRO A 110 10.87 5.48 -7.56
CA PRO A 110 11.14 5.67 -6.14
C PRO A 110 12.65 5.81 -5.90
N GLY A 111 13.03 6.88 -5.21
CA GLY A 111 14.35 6.96 -4.61
C GLY A 111 14.46 6.04 -3.39
N GLU A 112 15.67 5.90 -2.87
CA GLU A 112 15.82 5.46 -1.48
C GLU A 112 15.28 6.58 -0.56
N PRO A 113 14.41 6.26 0.41
CA PRO A 113 13.87 7.26 1.31
C PRO A 113 15.00 7.93 2.08
N ASP A 114 14.82 9.23 2.38
CA ASP A 114 15.77 9.95 3.22
C ASP A 114 15.75 9.35 4.64
N GLY A 115 16.93 8.98 5.16
CA GLY A 115 17.08 8.22 6.40
C GLY A 115 16.54 8.94 7.63
N ASP A 116 16.39 10.26 7.56
CA ASP A 116 15.92 11.12 8.66
C ASP A 116 14.42 10.98 8.97
N HIS A 117 13.62 10.48 8.02
CA HIS A 117 12.17 10.33 8.20
C HIS A 117 11.76 8.95 8.71
N GLY A 118 12.73 8.04 8.94
CA GLY A 118 12.47 6.72 9.48
C GLY A 118 11.70 5.81 8.52
N PHE A 119 11.79 6.06 7.21
CA PHE A 119 11.27 5.18 6.17
C PHE A 119 12.33 4.15 5.75
N ILE A 120 11.89 2.94 5.44
CA ILE A 120 12.75 1.85 4.98
C ILE A 120 12.02 0.99 3.96
N TRP A 121 12.72 0.63 2.88
CA TRP A 121 12.27 -0.41 1.98
C TRP A 121 12.53 -1.79 2.58
N VAL A 122 11.47 -2.58 2.73
CA VAL A 122 11.54 -3.93 3.30
C VAL A 122 11.26 -4.97 2.24
N SER A 123 12.25 -5.84 1.99
CA SER A 123 12.13 -6.92 1.01
C SER A 123 11.14 -8.01 1.42
N GLU A 124 10.53 -8.67 0.43
CA GLU A 124 9.70 -9.85 0.61
C GLU A 124 10.43 -10.92 1.43
N ALA A 125 11.71 -11.14 1.13
CA ALA A 125 12.53 -12.11 1.86
C ALA A 125 12.66 -11.74 3.34
N GLY A 126 12.88 -10.46 3.67
CA GLY A 126 12.94 -9.98 5.04
C GLY A 126 11.60 -10.12 5.78
N LEU A 127 10.50 -9.74 5.13
CA LEU A 127 9.15 -9.94 5.66
C LEU A 127 8.82 -11.44 5.90
N ARG A 128 9.29 -12.34 5.03
CA ARG A 128 9.08 -13.80 5.21
C ARG A 128 9.88 -14.37 6.37
N ARG A 129 11.10 -13.88 6.59
CA ARG A 129 11.94 -14.28 7.73
C ARG A 129 11.53 -13.64 9.05
N ASN A 130 10.68 -12.62 9.00
CA ASN A 130 10.34 -11.78 10.14
C ASN A 130 11.59 -11.10 10.72
N ASP A 131 12.45 -10.58 9.84
CA ASP A 131 13.64 -9.83 10.25
C ASP A 131 13.20 -8.56 11.01
N ALA A 132 13.90 -8.26 12.11
CA ALA A 132 13.73 -7.00 12.81
C ALA A 132 14.38 -5.86 11.99
N LEU A 133 13.77 -4.67 12.03
CA LEU A 133 14.21 -3.52 11.25
C LEU A 133 14.85 -2.47 12.16
N PRO A 134 15.93 -1.80 11.70
CA PRO A 134 16.68 -0.87 12.51
C PRO A 134 15.91 0.42 12.73
N VAL A 135 15.72 0.81 13.99
CA VAL A 135 15.17 2.12 14.36
C VAL A 135 16.31 3.09 14.55
N ALA A 136 16.58 3.91 13.51
CA ALA A 136 17.72 4.83 13.46
C ALA A 136 17.84 5.74 14.70
N ALA A 137 16.71 6.11 15.33
CA ALA A 137 16.68 6.97 16.49
C ALA A 137 17.24 6.34 17.79
N CYS A 138 17.30 5.02 17.90
CA CYS A 138 17.65 4.34 19.16
C CYS A 138 18.59 3.13 19.01
N GLY A 139 19.01 2.77 17.79
CA GLY A 139 19.99 1.70 17.56
C GLY A 139 19.51 0.31 17.99
N VAL A 140 18.19 0.12 18.05
CA VAL A 140 17.54 -1.17 18.31
C VAL A 140 16.80 -1.63 17.07
N ASP A 141 16.74 -2.94 16.88
CA ASP A 141 15.97 -3.55 15.82
C ASP A 141 14.62 -4.02 16.37
N ILE A 142 13.54 -3.65 15.69
CA ILE A 142 12.18 -3.96 16.11
C ILE A 142 11.47 -4.71 14.99
N ALA A 143 10.80 -5.81 15.34
CA ALA A 143 10.04 -6.62 14.40
C ALA A 143 8.85 -5.84 13.82
N VAL A 144 8.54 -6.10 12.56
CA VAL A 144 7.32 -5.58 11.91
C VAL A 144 6.10 -6.26 12.55
N PRO A 145 5.03 -5.51 12.91
CA PRO A 145 3.77 -6.09 13.37
C PRO A 145 3.26 -7.18 12.42
N GLU A 146 2.63 -8.22 12.97
CA GLU A 146 2.23 -9.39 12.17
C GLU A 146 1.26 -9.03 11.04
N ASP A 147 0.25 -8.21 11.34
CA ASP A 147 -0.73 -7.72 10.38
C ASP A 147 -0.07 -6.91 9.25
N VAL A 148 0.84 -5.99 9.60
CA VAL A 148 1.62 -5.21 8.62
C VAL A 148 2.48 -6.13 7.75
N ARG A 149 3.14 -7.12 8.34
CA ARG A 149 3.98 -8.10 7.62
C ARG A 149 3.16 -8.96 6.66
N VAL A 150 2.01 -9.46 7.10
CA VAL A 150 1.12 -10.30 6.27
C VAL A 150 0.54 -9.49 5.12
N LEU A 151 0.06 -8.27 5.38
CA LEU A 151 -0.50 -7.40 4.34
C LEU A 151 0.57 -6.90 3.37
N GLY A 152 1.77 -6.59 3.84
CA GLY A 152 2.90 -6.23 2.97
C GLY A 152 3.27 -7.37 2.02
N LEU A 153 3.32 -8.61 2.50
CA LEU A 153 3.53 -9.80 1.65
C LEU A 153 2.41 -9.97 0.61
N GLN A 154 1.16 -9.75 1.02
CA GLN A 154 0.01 -9.83 0.13
C GLN A 154 0.03 -8.73 -0.94
N ALA A 155 0.39 -7.50 -0.58
CA ALA A 155 0.53 -6.39 -1.51
C ALA A 155 1.58 -6.69 -2.59
N ILE A 156 2.74 -7.23 -2.20
CA ILE A 156 3.80 -7.65 -3.14
C ILE A 156 3.25 -8.67 -4.16
N VAL A 157 2.48 -9.67 -3.69
CA VAL A 157 1.84 -10.66 -4.57
C VAL A 157 0.86 -10.00 -5.53
N VAL A 158 0.02 -9.09 -5.05
CA VAL A 158 -0.98 -8.37 -5.86
C VAL A 158 -0.32 -7.55 -6.97
N VAL A 159 0.68 -6.73 -6.62
CA VAL A 159 1.37 -5.87 -7.59
C VAL A 159 2.12 -6.71 -8.63
N ARG A 160 2.81 -7.77 -8.21
CA ARG A 160 3.49 -8.72 -9.09
C ARG A 160 2.51 -9.38 -10.07
N ALA A 161 1.35 -9.83 -9.59
CA ALA A 161 0.34 -10.45 -10.43
C ALA A 161 -0.24 -9.48 -11.46
N ALA A 162 -0.45 -8.22 -11.09
CA ALA A 162 -0.91 -7.17 -12.01
C ALA A 162 0.13 -6.87 -13.11
N ALA A 163 1.41 -6.77 -12.76
CA ALA A 163 2.50 -6.58 -13.73
C ALA A 163 2.57 -7.74 -14.75
N ALA A 164 2.44 -8.99 -14.28
CA ALA A 164 2.42 -10.16 -15.15
C ALA A 164 1.21 -10.18 -16.11
N ARG A 165 0.03 -9.71 -15.66
CA ARG A 165 -1.17 -9.57 -16.51
C ARG A 165 -0.98 -8.50 -17.58
N ALA A 166 -0.41 -7.35 -17.22
CA ALA A 166 -0.12 -6.26 -18.17
C ALA A 166 0.87 -6.71 -19.25
N GLY A 167 1.95 -7.41 -18.87
CA GLY A 167 2.93 -7.95 -19.82
C GLY A 167 2.35 -8.97 -20.80
N ARG A 168 1.41 -9.83 -20.35
CA ARG A 168 0.69 -10.74 -21.25
C ARG A 168 -0.20 -10.00 -22.24
N LYS A 169 -0.93 -8.97 -21.79
CA LYS A 169 -1.79 -8.14 -22.66
C LYS A 169 -0.98 -7.41 -23.74
N ALA A 170 0.16 -6.82 -23.37
CA ALA A 170 1.04 -6.13 -24.31
C ALA A 170 1.63 -7.07 -25.39
N ARG A 171 2.01 -8.29 -25.02
CA ARG A 171 2.48 -9.31 -25.98
C ARG A 171 1.37 -9.74 -26.94
N ALA A 172 0.15 -9.96 -26.44
CA ALA A 172 -0.99 -10.33 -27.28
C ALA A 172 -1.36 -9.24 -28.31
N THR A 173 -1.29 -7.96 -27.92
CA THR A 173 -1.57 -6.83 -28.83
C THR A 173 -0.42 -6.56 -29.82
N GLY A 174 0.82 -6.87 -29.46
CA GLY A 174 1.98 -6.74 -30.35
C GLY A 174 2.03 -7.78 -31.49
N VAL A 175 1.52 -8.99 -31.25
CA VAL A 175 1.43 -10.06 -32.28
C VAL A 175 0.38 -9.74 -33.35
N MET A 176 -0.66 -8.97 -33.04
CA MET A 176 -1.74 -8.61 -33.98
C MET A 176 -1.39 -7.46 -34.93
N ARG A 177 -0.21 -6.83 -34.82
CA ARG A 177 0.27 -5.79 -35.77
C ARG A 177 1.31 -6.31 -36.78
N GLY A 178 1.56 -7.62 -36.82
CA GLY A 178 2.63 -8.24 -37.60
C GLY A 178 2.20 -9.02 -38.84
N SER A 179 1.04 -8.74 -39.44
CA SER A 179 0.62 -9.41 -40.69
C SER A 179 -0.30 -8.52 -41.52
N ASP A 180 0.27 -7.51 -42.16
CA ASP A 180 -0.29 -6.91 -43.38
C ASP A 180 0.87 -6.39 -44.24
N GLN A 181 1.48 -7.32 -44.99
CA GLN A 181 2.20 -7.00 -46.23
C GLN A 181 1.41 -7.64 -47.38
N PRO A 182 0.95 -6.85 -48.36
CA PRO A 182 0.25 -7.41 -49.51
C PRO A 182 1.25 -8.01 -50.50
N TYR A 183 0.90 -9.19 -51.01
CA TYR A 183 1.32 -9.67 -52.33
C TYR A 183 0.06 -9.94 -53.15
#